data_AF-A0A2M8Q446-F1
#
_entry.id   AF-A0A2M8Q446-F1
#
_cell.length_a   1.000
_cell.length_b   1.000
_cell.length_c   1.000
_cell.angle_alpha   90.00
_cell.angle_beta   90.00
_cell.angle_gamma   90.00
#
_symmetry.space_group_name_H-M   'P 1'
#
loop_
_entity.id
_entity.type
_entity.pdbx_description
1 polymer ?
#
loop_
_entity_poly.entity_id
_entity_poly.type
_entity_poly.pdbx_seq_one_letter_code
_entity_poly.pdbx_strand_id
1 'polypeptide(L)'
;MDLSVRSDYLAQQFAESIREFEQGAFSSRGLALKAEKLTTVDELQTLDNELLSHAYWVMRHLVHQPACWAPTLDELKYVYRCLIGEESFSQEVAEGHRL
;
A
#
# COMPACT_ATOMS: atom_id res chain seq x y z
N MET A 1 -19.09 -0.16 -13.00
CA MET A 1 -17.66 0.12 -13.25
C MET A 1 -17.00 -1.24 -13.41
N ASP A 2 -16.28 -1.45 -14.50
CA ASP A 2 -15.58 -2.72 -14.77
C ASP A 2 -14.49 -2.94 -13.70
N LEU A 3 -14.35 -4.18 -13.21
CA LEU A 3 -13.35 -4.53 -12.19
C LEU A 3 -11.91 -4.32 -12.71
N SER A 4 -11.71 -4.48 -14.03
CA SER A 4 -10.43 -4.19 -14.68
C SER A 4 -10.05 -2.70 -14.56
N VAL A 5 -11.00 -1.81 -14.89
CA VAL A 5 -10.82 -0.34 -14.81
C VAL A 5 -10.52 0.11 -13.38
N ARG A 6 -11.12 -0.53 -12.38
CA ARG A 6 -10.84 -0.22 -10.96
C ARG A 6 -9.42 -0.65 -10.57
N SER A 7 -9.00 -1.85 -10.96
CA SER A 7 -7.66 -2.37 -10.67
C SER A 7 -6.58 -1.49 -11.31
N ASP A 8 -6.77 -1.10 -12.57
CA ASP A 8 -5.84 -0.24 -13.32
C ASP A 8 -5.68 1.13 -12.66
N TYR A 9 -6.80 1.73 -12.24
CA TYR A 9 -6.78 3.00 -11.54
C TYR A 9 -6.02 2.92 -10.21
N LEU A 10 -6.27 1.89 -9.41
CA LEU A 10 -5.60 1.69 -8.12
C LEU A 10 -4.09 1.42 -8.29
N ALA A 11 -3.73 0.63 -9.29
CA ALA A 11 -2.33 0.36 -9.62
C ALA A 11 -1.59 1.63 -10.03
N GLN A 12 -2.19 2.48 -10.86
CA GLN A 12 -1.61 3.77 -11.24
C GLN A 12 -1.42 4.70 -10.04
N GLN A 13 -2.42 4.79 -9.17
CA GLN A 13 -2.37 5.62 -7.97
C GLN A 13 -1.29 5.13 -6.98
N PHE A 14 -1.14 3.81 -6.83
CA PHE A 14 -0.09 3.23 -6.00
C PHE A 14 1.31 3.48 -6.57
N ALA A 15 1.50 3.32 -7.89
CA ALA A 15 2.74 3.65 -8.57
C ALA A 15 3.11 5.14 -8.47
N GLU A 16 2.12 6.04 -8.43
CA GLU A 16 2.33 7.47 -8.17
C GLU A 16 2.84 7.73 -6.75
N SER A 17 2.22 7.12 -5.73
CA SER A 17 2.69 7.24 -4.34
C SER A 17 4.10 6.68 -4.13
N ILE A 18 4.50 5.62 -4.85
CA ILE A 18 5.88 5.11 -4.84
C ILE A 18 6.85 6.17 -5.41
N ARG A 19 6.51 6.79 -6.54
CA ARG A 19 7.34 7.85 -7.14
C ARG A 19 7.48 9.08 -6.25
N GLU A 20 6.41 9.49 -5.56
CA GLU A 20 6.46 10.60 -4.59
C GLU A 20 7.35 10.25 -3.38
N PHE A 21 7.31 8.99 -2.94
CA PHE A 21 8.19 8.50 -1.89
C PHE A 21 9.67 8.58 -2.30
N GLU A 22 10.02 8.08 -3.49
CA GLU A 22 11.38 8.13 -4.05
C GLU A 22 11.95 9.56 -4.16
N GLN A 23 11.07 10.55 -4.35
CA GLN A 23 11.45 11.96 -4.48
C GLN A 23 11.69 12.68 -3.14
N GLY A 24 11.55 12.00 -1.99
CA GLY A 24 12.03 12.50 -0.69
C GLY A 24 11.02 12.52 0.45
N ALA A 25 9.89 11.80 0.36
CA ALA A 25 8.97 11.66 1.49
C ALA A 25 9.50 10.61 2.49
N PHE A 26 9.81 11.03 3.72
CA PHE A 26 10.51 10.20 4.72
C PHE A 26 9.56 9.35 5.62
N SER A 27 10.15 8.23 6.09
CA SER A 27 9.83 7.43 7.31
C SER A 27 8.92 6.19 7.23
N SER A 28 9.21 5.24 6.33
CA SER A 28 8.83 3.82 6.54
C SER A 28 9.68 2.86 5.69
N ARG A 29 10.93 2.66 6.10
CA ARG A 29 11.92 1.84 5.36
C ARG A 29 11.46 0.42 5.01
N GLY A 30 10.59 -0.21 5.80
CA GLY A 30 10.17 -1.60 5.56
C GLY A 30 9.19 -1.72 4.38
N LEU A 31 8.09 -0.97 4.42
CA LEU A 31 7.05 -1.00 3.39
C LEU A 31 7.54 -0.43 2.07
N ALA A 32 8.30 0.67 2.14
CA ALA A 32 8.93 1.30 0.99
C ALA A 32 9.79 0.32 0.18
N LEU A 33 10.59 -0.52 0.85
CA LEU A 33 11.59 -1.36 0.17
C LEU A 33 10.97 -2.51 -0.65
N LYS A 34 9.74 -2.95 -0.31
CA LYS A 34 8.99 -3.88 -1.15
C LYS A 34 8.14 -3.15 -2.18
N ALA A 35 7.57 -2.00 -1.85
CA ALA A 35 6.86 -1.16 -2.80
C ALA A 35 7.79 -0.69 -3.95
N GLU A 36 9.02 -0.30 -3.66
CA GLU A 36 10.10 0.00 -4.62
C GLU A 36 10.45 -1.18 -5.54
N LYS A 37 10.13 -2.42 -5.15
CA LYS A 37 10.33 -3.60 -6.02
C LYS A 37 9.14 -3.87 -6.92
N LEU A 38 7.98 -3.31 -6.61
CA LEU A 38 6.73 -3.42 -7.36
C LEU A 38 6.56 -2.12 -8.15
N THR A 39 7.37 -1.94 -9.19
CA THR A 39 7.49 -0.65 -9.89
C THR A 39 6.54 -0.53 -11.08
N THR A 40 6.10 -1.66 -11.63
CA THR A 40 5.30 -1.67 -12.85
C THR A 40 3.82 -1.87 -12.54
N VAL A 41 2.96 -1.26 -13.36
CA VAL A 41 1.51 -1.44 -13.28
C VAL A 41 1.14 -2.93 -13.40
N ASP A 42 1.86 -3.67 -14.25
CA ASP A 42 1.64 -5.11 -14.46
C ASP A 42 1.94 -5.93 -13.18
N GLU A 43 3.00 -5.61 -12.44
CA GLU A 43 3.29 -6.25 -11.14
C GLU A 43 2.21 -5.96 -10.11
N LEU A 44 1.67 -4.74 -10.11
CA LEU A 44 0.61 -4.32 -9.21
C LEU A 44 -0.74 -4.95 -9.53
N GLN A 45 -1.04 -5.19 -10.81
CA GLN A 45 -2.25 -5.90 -11.25
C GLN A 45 -2.31 -7.36 -10.77
N THR A 46 -1.18 -7.94 -10.33
CA THR A 46 -1.17 -9.29 -9.74
C THR A 46 -1.63 -9.32 -8.28
N LEU A 47 -1.71 -8.16 -7.63
CA LEU A 47 -2.16 -8.05 -6.25
C LEU A 47 -3.68 -8.11 -6.17
N ASP A 48 -4.17 -8.64 -5.04
CA ASP A 48 -5.58 -8.55 -4.71
C ASP A 48 -6.03 -7.07 -4.63
N ASN A 49 -7.25 -6.78 -5.11
CA ASN A 49 -7.76 -5.41 -5.16
C ASN A 49 -7.88 -4.75 -3.78
N GLU A 50 -8.20 -5.54 -2.74
CA GLU A 50 -8.30 -5.03 -1.37
C GLU A 50 -6.92 -4.71 -0.83
N LEU A 51 -5.95 -5.60 -1.04
CA LEU A 51 -4.54 -5.35 -0.68
C LEU A 51 -4.00 -4.13 -1.42
N LEU A 52 -4.25 -4.01 -2.72
CA LEU A 52 -3.78 -2.89 -3.54
C LEU A 52 -4.37 -1.56 -3.05
N SER A 53 -5.68 -1.54 -2.77
CA SER A 53 -6.36 -0.35 -2.23
C SER A 53 -5.83 0.06 -0.86
N HIS A 54 -5.59 -0.91 0.03
CA HIS A 54 -5.12 -0.64 1.38
C HIS A 54 -3.64 -0.25 1.40
N ALA A 55 -2.80 -0.91 0.60
CA ALA A 55 -1.39 -0.57 0.43
C ALA A 55 -1.22 0.84 -0.14
N TYR A 56 -2.06 1.24 -1.11
CA TYR A 56 -2.13 2.62 -1.59
C TYR A 56 -2.47 3.60 -0.46
N TRP A 57 -3.53 3.33 0.31
CA TRP A 57 -3.92 4.19 1.42
C TRP A 57 -2.77 4.36 2.43
N VAL A 58 -2.13 3.26 2.83
CA VAL A 58 -1.01 3.27 3.78
C VAL A 58 0.17 4.06 3.23
N MET A 59 0.60 3.80 1.99
CA MET A 59 1.71 4.53 1.37
C MET A 59 1.41 6.02 1.27
N ARG A 60 0.20 6.39 0.87
CA ARG A 60 -0.21 7.79 0.78
C ARG A 60 -0.20 8.51 2.14
N HIS A 61 -0.57 7.81 3.21
CA HIS A 61 -0.48 8.37 4.58
C HIS A 61 0.96 8.54 5.04
N LEU A 62 1.85 7.62 4.68
CA LEU A 62 3.28 7.75 4.97
C LEU A 62 3.91 8.93 4.23
N VAL A 63 3.52 9.14 2.97
CA VAL A 63 4.05 10.21 2.12
C VAL A 63 3.56 11.59 2.59
N HIS A 64 2.27 11.75 2.90
CA HIS A 64 1.69 13.05 3.22
C HIS A 64 1.48 13.34 4.72
N GLN A 65 1.70 12.34 5.60
CA GLN A 65 1.56 12.44 7.06
C GLN A 65 0.29 13.14 7.59
N PRO A 66 -0.94 12.84 7.09
CA PRO A 66 -2.14 13.41 7.70
C PRO A 66 -2.36 12.84 9.11
N ALA A 67 -2.48 13.73 10.10
CA ALA A 67 -2.44 13.37 11.52
C ALA A 67 -3.66 12.57 12.05
N CYS A 68 -4.80 12.62 11.37
CA CYS A 68 -6.03 12.01 11.89
C CYS A 68 -6.15 10.50 11.65
N TRP A 69 -5.37 9.92 10.73
CA TRP A 69 -5.49 8.50 10.35
C TRP A 69 -4.16 7.86 9.97
N ALA A 70 -3.06 8.23 10.65
CA ALA A 70 -1.77 7.62 10.37
C ALA A 70 -1.80 6.10 10.66
N PRO A 71 -1.28 5.25 9.76
CA PRO A 71 -1.21 3.82 9.98
C PRO A 71 -0.31 3.50 11.18
N THR A 72 -0.72 2.54 11.99
CA THR A 72 0.10 2.08 13.13
C THR A 72 1.28 1.24 12.65
N LEU A 73 2.31 1.08 13.48
CA LEU A 73 3.47 0.24 13.15
C LEU A 73 3.07 -1.22 12.86
N ASP A 74 2.03 -1.72 13.52
CA ASP A 74 1.56 -3.09 13.32
C ASP A 74 0.75 -3.22 12.02
N GLU A 75 -0.06 -2.21 11.67
CA GLU A 75 -0.70 -2.12 10.35
C GLU A 75 0.36 -2.09 9.22
N LEU A 76 1.44 -1.32 9.40
CA LEU A 76 2.55 -1.27 8.43
C LEU A 76 3.22 -2.63 8.23
N LYS A 77 3.50 -3.36 9.32
CA LYS A 77 4.09 -4.70 9.25
C LYS A 77 3.16 -5.72 8.60
N TYR A 78 1.87 -5.64 8.92
CA TYR A 78 0.86 -6.53 8.35
C TYR A 78 0.75 -6.35 6.84
N VAL A 79 0.60 -5.11 6.37
CA VAL A 79 0.54 -4.81 4.93
C VAL A 79 1.83 -5.22 4.24
N TYR A 80 3.00 -5.00 4.87
CA TYR A 80 4.26 -5.48 4.33
C TYR A 80 4.29 -7.00 4.10
N ARG A 81 3.89 -7.80 5.10
CA ARG A 81 3.82 -9.27 4.97
C ARG A 81 2.87 -9.71 3.86
N CYS A 82 1.76 -9.00 3.70
CA CYS A 82 0.83 -9.23 2.60
C CYS A 82 1.47 -8.95 1.23
N LEU A 83 2.20 -7.84 1.09
CA LEU A 83 2.89 -7.47 -0.17
C LEU A 83 4.03 -8.43 -0.55
N ILE A 84 4.67 -9.11 0.41
CA ILE A 84 5.70 -10.13 0.14
C ILE A 84 5.12 -11.55 0.00
N GLY A 85 3.82 -11.73 0.17
CA GLY A 85 3.15 -13.03 0.08
C GLY A 85 3.39 -13.94 1.29
N GLU A 86 3.85 -13.40 2.42
CA GLU A 86 3.99 -14.15 3.68
C GLU A 86 2.65 -14.33 4.39
N GLU A 87 1.67 -13.48 4.10
CA GLU A 87 0.34 -13.48 4.72
C GLU A 87 -0.72 -13.09 3.67
N SER A 88 -1.96 -13.58 3.81
CA SER A 88 -3.09 -13.18 2.96
C SER A 88 -3.77 -11.94 3.54
N PHE A 89 -4.12 -10.99 2.68
CA PHE A 89 -4.79 -9.78 3.12
C PHE A 89 -6.25 -10.05 3.55
N SER A 90 -6.64 -9.37 4.63
CA SER A 90 -7.98 -9.31 5.20
C SER A 90 -8.19 -7.93 5.82
N GLN A 91 -9.30 -7.29 5.44
CA GLN A 91 -9.71 -5.98 5.94
C GLN A 91 -9.94 -5.97 7.46
N GLU A 92 -10.53 -7.03 8.00
CA GLU A 92 -10.84 -7.14 9.44
C GLU A 92 -9.57 -7.08 10.31
N VAL A 93 -8.50 -7.74 9.85
CA VAL A 93 -7.20 -7.73 10.53
C VAL A 93 -6.56 -6.34 10.44
N ALA A 94 -6.63 -5.70 9.26
CA ALA A 94 -6.11 -4.35 9.07
C ALA A 94 -6.79 -3.33 10.00
N GLU A 95 -8.11 -3.40 10.14
CA GLU A 95 -8.89 -2.52 11.02
C GLU A 95 -8.62 -2.79 12.51
N GLY A 96 -8.38 -4.06 12.88
CA GLY A 96 -7.97 -4.43 14.24
C GLY A 96 -6.66 -3.77 14.70
N HIS A 97 -5.79 -3.36 13.77
CA HIS A 97 -4.54 -2.66 14.06
C HIS A 97 -4.68 -1.14 14.26
N ARG A 98 -5.87 -0.56 14.06
CA ARG A 98 -6.12 0.89 14.14
C ARG A 98 -6.68 1.37 15.50
N LEU A 99 -6.85 0.46 16.46
CA LEU A 99 -7.43 0.72 17.79
C LEU A 99 -6.41 1.17 18.82
#